data_AF-A0A6I9QX74-F1
#
_entry.id   AF-A0A6I9QX74-F1
#
_cell.length_a   1.000
_cell.length_b   1.000
_cell.length_c   1.000
_cell.angle_alpha   90.00
_cell.angle_beta   90.00
_cell.angle_gamma   90.00
#
_symmetry.space_group_name_H-M   'P 1'
#
loop_
_entity.id
_entity.type
_entity.pdbx_description
1 polymer ?
#
loop_
_entity_poly.entity_id
_entity_poly.type
_entity_poly.pdbx_seq_one_letter_code
_entity_poly.pdbx_strand_id
1 'polypeptide(L)'
;MDRKLYQASLTGDVPTLLELAREDKHLLEQRVIPSLNTPLHLASRLGHIRFVSELIRLRPELVMSENAKLETPLHDASREGHLEVCNALLDADQTVAYRLDCDHRSALFVACSRGHFPVAKFLLDVPWLLASEEDGSTTSLHVAATDGHTDCFSSELNALRDWPQYTYLYSK
;
A
#
# COMPACT_ATOMS: atom_id res chain seq x y z
N MET A 1 14.29 4.72 16.39
CA MET A 1 13.73 5.93 15.75
C MET A 1 13.80 7.09 16.73
N ASP A 2 14.17 8.26 16.23
CA ASP A 2 14.21 9.53 16.93
C ASP A 2 12.82 9.85 17.51
N ARG A 3 12.80 10.40 18.71
CA ARG A 3 11.54 10.62 19.44
C ARG A 3 10.68 11.67 18.75
N LYS A 4 11.27 12.76 18.23
CA LYS A 4 10.53 13.80 17.52
C LYS A 4 9.95 13.23 16.22
N LEU A 5 10.76 12.49 15.46
CA LEU A 5 10.31 11.86 14.23
C LEU A 5 9.16 10.87 14.48
N TYR A 6 9.30 10.03 15.51
CA TYR A 6 8.25 9.08 15.88
C TYR A 6 6.94 9.80 16.21
N GLN A 7 6.98 10.85 17.03
CA GLN A 7 5.80 11.63 17.38
C GLN A 7 5.19 12.34 16.16
N ALA A 8 6.03 12.98 15.34
CA ALA A 8 5.59 13.66 14.12
C ALA A 8 4.91 12.69 13.15
N SER A 9 5.41 11.46 13.04
CA SER A 9 4.79 10.40 12.22
C SER A 9 3.42 9.98 12.75
N LEU A 10 3.24 9.97 14.07
CA LEU A 10 1.96 9.61 14.71
C LEU A 10 0.91 10.73 14.59
N THR A 11 1.33 11.99 14.56
CA THR A 11 0.45 13.15 14.55
C THR A 11 0.29 13.81 13.18
N GLY A 12 1.11 13.42 12.20
CA GLY A 12 1.13 14.03 10.87
C GLY A 12 1.77 15.42 10.86
N ASP A 13 2.67 15.71 11.80
CA ASP A 13 3.33 17.02 11.94
C ASP A 13 4.41 17.24 10.86
N VAL A 14 3.97 17.85 9.76
CA VAL A 14 4.82 18.22 8.61
C VAL A 14 5.90 19.25 8.97
N PRO A 15 5.62 20.34 9.72
CA PRO A 15 6.67 21.24 10.17
C PRO A 15 7.85 20.54 10.86
N THR A 16 7.57 19.65 11.82
CA THR A 16 8.62 18.88 12.51
C THR A 16 9.36 17.94 11.55
N LEU A 17 8.67 17.30 10.61
CA LEU A 17 9.30 16.49 9.55
C LEU A 17 10.30 17.32 8.73
N LEU A 18 9.92 18.53 8.31
CA LEU A 18 10.76 19.40 7.50
C LEU A 18 11.94 19.98 8.30
N GLU A 19 11.78 20.23 9.59
CA GLU A 19 12.87 20.60 10.50
C GLU A 19 13.90 19.48 10.55
N LEU A 20 13.48 18.26 10.88
CA LEU A 20 14.36 17.09 10.97
C LEU A 20 15.05 16.78 9.65
N ALA A 21 14.35 16.94 8.51
CA ALA A 21 14.92 16.75 7.18
C ALA A 21 16.03 17.75 6.83
N ARG A 22 16.01 18.96 7.42
CA ARG A 22 17.07 19.95 7.26
C ARG A 22 18.26 19.66 8.17
N GLU A 23 18.00 19.13 9.36
CA GLU A 23 19.05 18.73 10.31
C GLU A 23 19.85 17.55 9.78
N ASP A 24 19.19 16.44 9.49
CA ASP A 24 19.79 15.25 8.92
C ASP A 24 18.75 14.36 8.22
N LYS A 25 18.91 14.17 6.91
CA LYS A 25 17.99 13.36 6.10
C LYS A 25 18.00 11.88 6.48
N HIS A 26 19.07 11.35 7.07
CA HIS A 26 19.14 9.96 7.50
C HIS A 26 18.22 9.67 8.69
N LEU A 27 17.80 10.70 9.44
CA LEU A 27 16.81 10.55 10.51
C LEU A 27 15.51 9.96 9.95
N LEU A 28 15.12 10.35 8.73
CA LEU A 28 13.85 9.94 8.10
C LEU A 28 13.79 8.44 7.75
N GLU A 29 14.95 7.78 7.67
CA GLU A 29 15.06 6.34 7.35
C GLU A 29 14.94 5.46 8.60
N GLN A 30 14.92 6.06 9.79
CA GLN A 30 14.96 5.32 11.02
C GLN A 30 13.72 4.45 11.23
N ARG A 31 13.90 3.37 11.97
CA ARG A 31 12.87 2.33 12.15
C ARG A 31 12.48 2.18 13.61
N VAL A 32 11.23 1.84 13.86
CA VAL A 32 10.73 1.51 15.20
C VAL A 32 11.07 0.05 15.51
N ILE A 33 11.88 -0.20 16.53
CA ILE A 33 12.19 -1.57 17.00
C ILE A 33 11.09 -2.02 17.97
N PRO A 34 10.59 -3.28 17.91
CA PRO A 34 10.99 -4.37 17.01
C PRO A 34 10.22 -4.43 15.69
N SER A 35 9.17 -3.63 15.52
CA SER A 35 8.27 -3.71 14.35
C SER A 35 8.92 -3.40 13.00
N LEU A 36 10.07 -2.74 13.01
CA LEU A 36 10.77 -2.19 11.86
C LEU A 36 9.94 -1.21 10.99
N ASN A 37 8.85 -0.66 11.52
CA ASN A 37 8.06 0.37 10.84
C ASN A 37 8.91 1.63 10.60
N THR A 38 8.89 2.13 9.37
CA THR A 38 9.44 3.45 9.01
C THR A 38 8.42 4.55 9.37
N PRO A 39 8.80 5.85 9.34
CA PRO A 39 7.85 6.94 9.49
C PRO A 39 6.70 6.85 8.48
N LEU A 40 7.00 6.38 7.26
CA LEU A 40 6.01 6.23 6.19
C LEU A 40 4.98 5.14 6.50
N HIS A 41 5.37 4.02 7.14
CA HIS A 41 4.41 3.01 7.61
C HIS A 41 3.42 3.61 8.62
N LEU A 42 3.96 4.31 9.63
CA LEU A 42 3.15 4.90 10.70
C LEU A 42 2.17 5.95 10.14
N ALA A 43 2.67 6.87 9.31
CA ALA A 43 1.85 7.91 8.71
C ALA A 43 0.82 7.34 7.72
N SER A 44 1.17 6.26 7.00
CA SER A 44 0.26 5.60 6.07
C SER A 44 -0.86 4.87 6.79
N ARG A 45 -0.56 4.16 7.88
CA ARG A 45 -1.55 3.51 8.75
C ARG A 45 -2.52 4.51 9.39
N LEU A 46 -2.07 5.73 9.64
CA LEU A 46 -2.88 6.76 10.31
C LEU A 46 -3.55 7.74 9.34
N GLY A 47 -3.34 7.58 8.03
CA GLY A 47 -4.01 8.39 7.01
C GLY A 47 -3.47 9.82 6.88
N HIS A 48 -2.24 10.09 7.34
CA HIS A 48 -1.66 11.44 7.36
C HIS A 48 -1.16 11.86 5.96
N ILE A 49 -2.07 12.07 5.02
CA ILE A 49 -1.75 12.27 3.59
C ILE A 49 -0.70 13.37 3.34
N ARG A 50 -0.80 14.53 4.01
CA ARG A 50 0.18 15.61 3.83
C ARG A 50 1.58 15.21 4.31
N PHE A 51 1.66 14.44 5.38
CA PHE A 51 2.92 13.91 5.91
C PHE A 51 3.49 12.85 4.98
N VAL A 52 2.64 11.93 4.50
CA VAL A 52 2.99 10.91 3.50
C VAL A 52 3.57 11.55 2.24
N SER A 53 2.87 12.51 1.63
CA SER A 53 3.32 13.17 0.40
C SER A 53 4.67 13.88 0.58
N GLU A 54 4.87 14.60 1.68
CA GLU A 54 6.15 15.26 1.94
C GLU A 54 7.28 14.26 2.21
N LEU A 55 7.00 13.19 2.96
CA LEU A 55 8.01 12.17 3.24
C LEU A 55 8.42 11.41 1.97
N ILE A 56 7.47 11.05 1.10
CA ILE A 56 7.74 10.47 -0.22
C ILE A 56 8.59 11.43 -1.06
N ARG A 57 8.25 12.73 -1.08
CA ARG A 57 9.03 13.74 -1.81
C ARG A 57 10.47 13.83 -1.31
N LEU A 58 10.68 13.67 -0.01
CA LEU A 58 12.01 13.74 0.60
C LEU A 58 12.81 12.43 0.44
N ARG A 59 12.14 11.28 0.53
CA ARG A 59 12.71 9.93 0.61
C ARG A 59 11.80 8.90 -0.12
N PRO A 60 11.77 8.92 -1.46
CA PRO A 60 10.84 8.08 -2.24
C PRO A 60 11.08 6.58 -2.07
N GLU A 61 12.31 6.16 -1.77
CA GLU A 61 12.67 4.76 -1.54
C GLU A 61 11.99 4.14 -0.30
N LEU A 62 11.41 4.96 0.58
CA LEU A 62 10.61 4.46 1.71
C LEU A 62 9.31 3.78 1.26
N VAL A 63 8.81 4.05 0.06
CA VAL A 63 7.58 3.44 -0.50
C VAL A 63 7.72 1.92 -0.58
N MET A 64 8.93 1.43 -0.89
CA MET A 64 9.24 0.00 -1.01
C MET A 64 9.81 -0.62 0.27
N SER A 65 9.89 0.14 1.36
CA SER A 65 10.40 -0.38 2.63
C SER A 65 9.45 -1.40 3.25
N GLU A 66 10.01 -2.45 3.84
CA GLU A 66 9.24 -3.56 4.40
C GLU A 66 9.46 -3.70 5.90
N ASN A 67 8.40 -3.65 6.70
CA ASN A 67 8.48 -3.84 8.15
C ASN A 67 8.83 -5.29 8.55
N ALA A 68 8.77 -5.62 9.85
CA ALA A 68 9.13 -6.96 10.35
C ALA A 68 8.20 -8.09 9.86
N LYS A 69 7.03 -7.75 9.31
CA LYS A 69 6.06 -8.67 8.69
C LYS A 69 6.13 -8.63 7.16
N LEU A 70 7.17 -8.03 6.59
CA LEU A 70 7.31 -7.77 5.17
C LEU A 70 6.19 -6.89 4.57
N GLU A 71 5.44 -6.19 5.42
CA GLU A 71 4.41 -5.27 4.95
C GLU A 71 5.07 -3.97 4.47
N THR A 72 4.58 -3.43 3.35
CA THR A 72 4.92 -2.09 2.86
C THR A 72 3.94 -1.04 3.43
N PRO A 73 4.24 0.28 3.31
CA PRO A 73 3.28 1.32 3.68
C PRO A 73 1.92 1.20 2.96
N LEU A 74 1.90 0.61 1.75
CA LEU A 74 0.64 0.37 1.02
C LEU A 74 -0.23 -0.68 1.73
N HIS A 75 0.36 -1.71 2.34
CA HIS A 75 -0.39 -2.67 3.15
C HIS A 75 -1.04 -1.99 4.36
N ASP A 76 -0.30 -1.13 5.05
CA ASP A 76 -0.79 -0.36 6.19
C ASP A 76 -1.93 0.59 5.80
N ALA A 77 -1.79 1.35 4.70
CA ALA A 77 -2.86 2.22 4.19
C ALA A 77 -4.10 1.43 3.77
N SER A 78 -3.90 0.28 3.12
CA SER A 78 -4.98 -0.58 2.64
C SER A 78 -5.72 -1.27 3.79
N ARG A 79 -5.00 -1.60 4.87
CA ARG A 79 -5.55 -2.21 6.07
C ARG A 79 -6.53 -1.31 6.81
N GLU A 80 -6.30 0.00 6.75
CA GLU A 80 -7.08 1.03 7.45
C GLU A 80 -7.99 1.84 6.50
N GLY A 81 -7.94 1.54 5.19
CA GLY A 81 -8.87 2.11 4.20
C GLY A 81 -8.53 3.54 3.75
N HIS A 82 -7.27 3.96 3.86
CA HIS A 82 -6.83 5.31 3.50
C HIS A 82 -6.57 5.46 2.01
N LEU A 83 -7.63 5.67 1.23
CA LEU A 83 -7.59 5.73 -0.24
C LEU A 83 -6.61 6.78 -0.78
N GLU A 84 -6.60 7.99 -0.22
CA GLU A 84 -5.71 9.07 -0.68
C GLU A 84 -4.23 8.73 -0.45
N VAL A 85 -3.94 8.02 0.64
CA VAL A 85 -2.59 7.52 0.93
C VAL A 85 -2.22 6.40 -0.04
N CYS A 86 -3.12 5.45 -0.30
CA CYS A 86 -2.91 4.41 -1.31
C CYS A 86 -2.58 5.02 -2.68
N ASN A 87 -3.34 6.05 -3.08
CA ASN A 87 -3.10 6.77 -4.33
C ASN A 87 -1.71 7.43 -4.34
N ALA A 88 -1.35 8.17 -3.30
CA ALA A 88 -0.04 8.82 -3.22
C ALA A 88 1.13 7.84 -3.25
N LEU A 89 0.98 6.65 -2.65
CA LEU A 89 2.00 5.61 -2.67
C LEU A 89 2.16 4.98 -4.06
N LEU A 90 1.06 4.70 -4.77
CA LEU A 90 1.09 4.14 -6.12
C LEU A 90 1.56 5.15 -7.17
N ASP A 91 1.21 6.43 -6.99
CA ASP A 91 1.73 7.52 -7.84
C ASP A 91 3.25 7.65 -7.72
N ALA A 92 3.81 7.32 -6.55
CA ALA A 92 5.25 7.36 -6.31
C ALA A 92 5.97 6.13 -6.86
N ASP A 93 5.45 4.93 -6.62
CA ASP A 93 5.96 3.69 -7.20
C ASP A 93 4.83 2.67 -7.35
N GLN A 94 4.42 2.44 -8.58
CA GLN A 94 3.34 1.52 -8.93
C GLN A 94 3.70 0.05 -8.62
N THR A 95 4.99 -0.29 -8.58
CA THR A 95 5.44 -1.67 -8.37
C THR A 95 5.23 -2.15 -6.94
N VAL A 96 5.00 -1.23 -6.00
CA VAL A 96 4.66 -1.55 -4.60
C VAL A 96 3.38 -2.38 -4.48
N ALA A 97 2.48 -2.29 -5.46
CA ALA A 97 1.25 -3.08 -5.54
C ALA A 97 1.50 -4.60 -5.65
N TYR A 98 2.68 -4.99 -6.14
CA TYR A 98 3.08 -6.40 -6.32
C TYR A 98 3.79 -6.98 -5.10
N ARG A 99 4.10 -6.16 -4.08
CA ARG A 99 4.73 -6.67 -2.85
C ARG A 99 3.74 -7.49 -2.05
N LEU A 100 4.26 -8.53 -1.41
CA LEU A 100 3.50 -9.43 -0.55
C LEU A 100 4.10 -9.40 0.85
N ASP A 101 3.23 -9.47 1.85
CA ASP A 101 3.64 -9.62 3.24
C ASP A 101 4.15 -11.05 3.54
N CYS A 102 4.53 -11.30 4.80
CA CYS A 102 5.04 -12.60 5.24
C CYS A 102 4.03 -13.75 5.14
N ASP A 103 2.74 -13.43 5.01
CA ASP A 103 1.66 -14.40 4.83
C ASP A 103 1.25 -14.50 3.34
N HIS A 104 2.09 -14.01 2.43
CA HIS A 104 1.86 -13.97 0.98
C HIS A 104 0.64 -13.14 0.54
N ARG A 105 0.20 -12.19 1.36
CA ARG A 105 -0.96 -11.35 1.05
C ARG A 105 -0.53 -10.05 0.39
N SER A 106 -1.27 -9.64 -0.64
CA SER A 106 -1.12 -8.33 -1.26
C SER A 106 -1.89 -7.24 -0.50
N ALA A 107 -1.56 -5.98 -0.79
CA ALA A 107 -2.32 -4.83 -0.27
C ALA A 107 -3.81 -4.88 -0.67
N LEU A 108 -4.11 -5.40 -1.87
CA LEU A 108 -5.49 -5.63 -2.34
C LEU A 108 -6.21 -6.66 -1.46
N PHE A 109 -5.58 -7.81 -1.19
CA PHE A 109 -6.14 -8.82 -0.29
C PHE A 109 -6.41 -8.22 1.10
N VAL A 110 -5.46 -7.44 1.62
CA VAL A 110 -5.61 -6.76 2.91
C VAL A 110 -6.81 -5.81 2.91
N ALA A 111 -7.00 -4.99 1.87
CA ALA A 111 -8.17 -4.12 1.74
C ALA A 111 -9.49 -4.92 1.70
N CYS A 112 -9.55 -5.98 0.91
CA CYS A 112 -10.74 -6.85 0.80
C CYS A 112 -11.08 -7.52 2.14
N SER A 113 -10.08 -8.14 2.79
CA SER A 113 -10.27 -8.85 4.07
C SER A 113 -10.72 -7.93 5.21
N ARG A 114 -10.49 -6.62 5.08
CA ARG A 114 -10.89 -5.58 6.03
C ARG A 114 -12.19 -4.87 5.64
N GLY A 115 -12.76 -5.18 4.47
CA GLY A 115 -13.99 -4.55 3.97
C GLY A 115 -13.80 -3.12 3.44
N HIS A 116 -12.57 -2.72 3.11
CA HIS A 116 -12.27 -1.39 2.56
C HIS A 116 -12.49 -1.34 1.05
N PHE A 117 -13.75 -1.49 0.63
CA PHE A 117 -14.15 -1.56 -0.77
C PHE A 117 -13.67 -0.40 -1.65
N PRO A 118 -13.64 0.88 -1.20
CA PRO A 118 -13.11 1.96 -2.02
C PRO A 118 -11.64 1.78 -2.37
N VAL A 119 -10.82 1.30 -1.42
CA VAL A 119 -9.40 1.00 -1.66
C VAL A 119 -9.25 -0.23 -2.52
N ALA A 120 -10.00 -1.30 -2.24
CA ALA A 120 -9.95 -2.52 -3.05
C ALA A 120 -10.31 -2.24 -4.52
N LYS A 121 -11.39 -1.47 -4.74
CA LYS A 121 -11.79 -1.03 -6.07
C LYS A 121 -10.72 -0.18 -6.73
N PHE A 122 -10.16 0.80 -6.02
CA PHE A 122 -9.08 1.62 -6.53
C PHE A 122 -7.87 0.80 -6.97
N LEU A 123 -7.44 -0.16 -6.14
CA LEU A 123 -6.33 -1.06 -6.44
C LEU A 123 -6.62 -1.98 -7.64
N LEU A 124 -7.87 -2.38 -7.87
CA LEU A 124 -8.30 -3.16 -9.04
C LEU A 124 -8.37 -2.32 -10.32
N ASP A 125 -8.83 -1.08 -10.23
CA ASP A 125 -9.03 -0.15 -11.35
C ASP A 125 -7.71 0.44 -11.88
N VAL A 126 -6.57 0.03 -11.33
CA VAL A 126 -5.24 0.44 -11.77
C VAL A 126 -4.90 -0.23 -13.11
N PRO A 127 -4.89 0.50 -14.26
CA PRO A 127 -4.92 -0.09 -15.61
C PRO A 127 -3.74 -1.01 -15.95
N TRP A 128 -2.57 -0.85 -15.32
CA TRP A 128 -1.39 -1.68 -15.56
C TRP A 128 -1.35 -2.94 -14.70
N LEU A 129 -2.15 -3.03 -13.64
CA LEU A 129 -2.26 -4.26 -12.85
C LEU A 129 -2.88 -5.38 -13.69
N LEU A 130 -3.78 -5.02 -14.61
CA LEU A 130 -4.46 -5.92 -15.55
C LEU A 130 -3.69 -6.13 -16.87
N ALA A 131 -2.66 -5.33 -17.16
CA ALA A 131 -1.96 -5.35 -18.46
C ALA A 131 -0.87 -6.45 -18.57
N SER A 132 -0.61 -7.24 -17.52
CA SER A 132 0.42 -8.29 -17.54
C SER A 132 -0.01 -9.60 -18.23
N GLU A 133 -1.16 -9.60 -18.93
CA GLU A 133 -1.69 -10.79 -19.62
C GLU A 133 -0.85 -11.25 -20.82
N GLU A 134 -0.03 -10.38 -21.43
CA GLU A 134 0.78 -10.77 -22.61
C GLU A 134 2.06 -11.55 -22.27
N ASP A 135 2.61 -11.41 -21.05
CA ASP A 135 3.93 -11.97 -20.70
C ASP A 135 3.91 -13.11 -19.66
N GLY A 136 2.73 -13.62 -19.29
CA GLY A 136 2.61 -14.76 -18.35
C GLY A 136 3.19 -14.47 -16.94
N SER A 137 3.43 -13.21 -16.62
CA SER A 137 3.91 -12.77 -15.32
C SER A 137 2.72 -12.43 -14.41
N THR A 138 2.72 -13.09 -13.26
CA THR A 138 1.64 -13.19 -12.28
C THR A 138 1.07 -11.81 -11.87
N THR A 139 -0.15 -11.51 -12.32
CA THR A 139 -0.97 -10.37 -11.87
C THR A 139 -1.24 -10.43 -10.36
N SER A 140 -1.50 -9.29 -9.70
CA SER A 140 -2.02 -9.25 -8.31
C SER A 140 -3.32 -10.05 -8.12
N LEU A 141 -4.11 -10.16 -9.18
CA LEU A 141 -5.32 -11.00 -9.25
C LEU A 141 -4.94 -12.50 -9.36
N HIS A 142 -3.87 -12.84 -10.08
CA HIS A 142 -3.30 -14.19 -10.06
C HIS A 142 -2.70 -14.52 -8.71
N VAL A 143 -1.91 -13.65 -8.06
CA VAL A 143 -1.36 -13.91 -6.72
C VAL A 143 -2.48 -14.16 -5.71
N ALA A 144 -3.55 -13.36 -5.75
CA ALA A 144 -4.73 -13.60 -4.92
C ALA A 144 -5.47 -14.90 -5.28
N ALA A 145 -5.52 -15.29 -6.56
CA ALA A 145 -6.23 -16.48 -7.01
C ALA A 145 -5.41 -17.80 -6.91
N THR A 146 -4.09 -17.76 -7.02
CA THR A 146 -3.22 -18.95 -7.13
C THR A 146 -2.93 -19.62 -5.80
N ASP A 147 -3.11 -18.94 -4.65
CA ASP A 147 -2.75 -19.48 -3.33
C ASP A 147 -3.96 -19.81 -2.43
N GLY A 148 -5.14 -20.05 -3.03
CA GLY A 148 -6.31 -20.57 -2.32
C GLY A 148 -7.21 -19.51 -1.67
N HIS A 149 -7.10 -18.25 -2.05
CA HIS A 149 -7.94 -17.15 -1.54
C HIS A 149 -9.18 -16.88 -2.40
N THR A 150 -9.74 -17.90 -3.03
CA THR A 150 -10.94 -17.79 -3.87
C THR A 150 -12.21 -17.48 -3.09
N ASP A 151 -12.26 -17.74 -1.79
CA ASP A 151 -13.53 -17.74 -1.05
C ASP A 151 -13.98 -16.34 -0.60
N CYS A 152 -13.04 -15.46 -0.23
CA CYS A 152 -13.31 -14.03 0.00
C CYS A 152 -13.19 -13.17 -1.28
N PHE A 153 -12.71 -13.78 -2.37
CA PHE A 153 -12.72 -13.16 -3.70
C PHE A 153 -14.02 -13.46 -4.44
N SER A 154 -14.55 -14.68 -4.40
CA SER A 154 -15.64 -15.12 -5.29
C SER A 154 -17.01 -14.51 -5.00
N SER A 155 -17.36 -14.26 -3.73
CA SER A 155 -18.62 -13.60 -3.36
C SER A 155 -18.63 -12.12 -3.74
N GLU A 156 -17.56 -11.41 -3.43
CA GLU A 156 -17.42 -9.97 -3.64
C GLU A 156 -17.13 -9.63 -5.11
N LEU A 157 -16.43 -10.50 -5.85
CA LEU A 157 -16.20 -10.34 -7.28
C LEU A 157 -17.46 -10.63 -8.10
N ASN A 158 -18.40 -11.44 -7.60
CA ASN A 158 -19.75 -11.52 -8.20
C ASN A 158 -20.51 -10.19 -8.08
N ALA A 159 -20.23 -9.35 -7.07
CA ALA A 159 -20.75 -7.98 -7.01
C ALA A 159 -19.99 -7.01 -7.93
N LEU A 160 -18.76 -7.35 -8.34
CA LEU A 160 -17.96 -6.63 -9.32
C LEU A 160 -18.12 -7.16 -10.77
N ARG A 161 -18.82 -8.29 -11.00
CA ARG A 161 -19.10 -8.85 -12.34
C ARG A 161 -19.98 -7.96 -13.22
N ASP A 162 -20.71 -7.02 -12.62
CA ASP A 162 -21.45 -5.98 -13.33
C ASP A 162 -20.54 -4.83 -13.82
N TRP A 163 -19.22 -4.90 -13.56
CA TRP A 163 -18.25 -3.92 -14.03
C TRP A 163 -17.91 -4.15 -15.51
N PRO A 164 -18.09 -3.14 -16.40
CA PRO A 164 -17.98 -3.30 -17.84
C PRO A 164 -16.62 -3.79 -18.36
N GLN A 165 -15.53 -3.59 -17.61
CA GLN A 165 -14.19 -4.02 -18.00
C GLN A 165 -13.89 -5.48 -17.61
N TYR A 166 -14.66 -6.06 -16.69
CA TYR A 166 -14.43 -7.39 -16.12
C TYR A 166 -14.98 -8.52 -17.00
N THR A 167 -16.08 -8.25 -17.72
CA THR A 167 -16.75 -9.22 -18.59
C THR A 167 -15.96 -9.55 -19.86
N TYR A 168 -15.00 -8.71 -20.26
CA TYR A 168 -14.28 -8.88 -21.53
C TYR A 168 -13.01 -9.75 -21.42
N LEU A 169 -12.38 -9.81 -20.24
CA LEU A 169 -11.11 -10.53 -20.03
C LEU A 169 -11.31 -12.03 -19.69
N TYR A 170 -12.46 -12.41 -19.12
CA TYR A 170 -12.70 -13.79 -18.64
C TYR A 170 -13.84 -14.53 -19.36
N SER A 171 -14.31 -14.04 -20.52
CA SER A 171 -15.39 -14.66 -21.30
C SER A 171 -14.92 -15.44 -22.54
N LYS A 172 -13.67 -15.92 -22.57
CA LYS A 172 -13.19 -16.86 -23.60
C LYS A 172 -12.45 -18.03 -22.99
#